data_AF-A0AAD6EYI3-F1
#
_entry.id   AF-A0AAD6EYI3-F1
#
_cell.length_a   1.000
_cell.length_b   1.000
_cell.length_c   1.000
_cell.angle_alpha   90.00
_cell.angle_beta   90.00
_cell.angle_gamma   90.00
#
_symmetry.space_group_name_H-M   'P 1'
#
loop_
_entity.id
_entity.type
_entity.pdbx_description
1 polymer ?
#
loop_
_entity_poly.entity_id
_entity_poly.type
_entity_poly.pdbx_seq_one_letter_code
_entity_poly.pdbx_strand_id
1 'polypeptide(L)'
;MVDVVALKKQLLSQYDLLQNRIKDLRQAAEKEVWMLARMSQLENKIVAVGEPSYRARRGRVKRVHENLENALLARIELIESYAKISSMIEIEVEMDSDVVAAEAASSAERISEQIQQIMEIDNLEEQWRMQAEANDEVERLLNSDTLPNERT
;
A
#
# COMPACT_ATOMS: atom_id res chain seq x y z
N MET A 1 32.09 -12.25 20.36
CA MET A 1 31.06 -11.85 21.36
C MET A 1 30.16 -10.88 20.63
N VAL A 2 28.87 -11.18 20.47
CA VAL A 2 27.92 -10.27 19.80
C VAL A 2 27.79 -9.03 20.67
N ASP A 3 27.98 -7.85 20.09
CA ASP A 3 27.79 -6.59 20.79
C ASP A 3 26.30 -6.29 20.90
N VAL A 4 25.74 -6.56 22.08
CA VAL A 4 24.33 -6.34 22.42
C VAL A 4 23.92 -4.88 22.20
N VAL A 5 24.84 -3.93 22.40
CA VAL A 5 24.58 -2.50 22.17
C VAL A 5 24.46 -2.21 20.68
N ALA A 6 25.30 -2.83 19.85
CA ALA A 6 25.20 -2.70 18.39
C ALA A 6 23.89 -3.31 17.87
N LEU A 7 23.47 -4.45 18.42
CA LEU A 7 22.22 -5.13 18.06
C LEU A 7 20.99 -4.28 18.39
N LYS A 8 20.92 -3.71 19.61
CA LYS A 8 19.82 -2.79 19.99
C LYS A 8 19.78 -1.56 19.08
N LYS A 9 20.94 -0.98 18.73
CA LYS A 9 21.01 0.15 17.79
C LYS A 9 20.48 -0.23 16.40
N GLN A 10 20.80 -1.42 15.90
CA GLN A 10 20.29 -1.90 14.62
C GLN A 10 18.76 -2.03 14.66
N LEU A 11 18.21 -2.68 15.69
CA LEU A 11 16.77 -2.84 15.86
C LEU A 11 16.05 -1.48 15.94
N LEU A 12 16.60 -0.51 16.69
CA LEU A 12 16.05 0.85 16.75
C LEU A 12 16.06 1.54 15.37
N SER A 13 17.14 1.37 14.58
CA SER A 13 17.18 1.95 13.23
C SER A 13 16.15 1.31 12.28
N GLN A 14 15.88 0.00 12.44
CA GLN A 14 14.85 -0.70 11.70
C GLN A 14 13.46 -0.22 12.12
N TYR A 15 13.24 0.00 13.42
CA TYR A 15 12.02 0.58 13.93
C TYR A 15 11.73 1.95 13.31
N ASP A 16 12.71 2.85 13.30
CA ASP A 16 12.56 4.18 12.70
C ASP A 16 12.21 4.10 11.21
N LEU A 17 12.83 3.17 10.47
CA LEU A 17 12.50 2.92 9.07
C LEU A 17 11.03 2.48 8.90
N LEU A 18 10.57 1.53 9.71
CA LEU A 18 9.20 1.03 9.67
C LEU A 18 8.19 2.13 10.03
N GLN A 19 8.48 2.95 11.03
CA GLN A 19 7.62 4.08 11.40
C GLN A 19 7.49 5.11 10.27
N ASN A 20 8.58 5.42 9.58
CA ASN A 20 8.54 6.28 8.41
C ASN A 20 7.69 5.67 7.28
N ARG A 21 7.85 4.38 7.00
CA ARG A 21 7.05 3.70 5.96
C ARG A 21 5.56 3.67 6.31
N ILE A 22 5.21 3.36 7.56
CA ILE A 22 3.83 3.40 8.06
C ILE A 22 3.23 4.81 7.90
N LYS A 23 4.01 5.85 8.22
CA LYS A 23 3.58 7.24 8.07
C LYS A 23 3.25 7.59 6.62
N ASP A 24 4.11 7.21 5.68
CA ASP A 24 3.88 7.45 4.24
C ASP A 24 2.64 6.70 3.74
N LEU A 25 2.47 5.45 4.14
CA LEU A 25 1.30 4.65 3.81
C LEU A 25 0.01 5.25 4.38
N ARG A 26 0.03 5.75 5.62
CA ARG A 26 -1.12 6.44 6.22
C ARG A 26 -1.51 7.70 5.43
N GLN A 27 -0.54 8.49 5.00
CA GLN A 27 -0.82 9.69 4.19
C GLN A 27 -1.43 9.33 2.82
N ALA A 28 -0.98 8.23 2.21
CA ALA A 28 -1.57 7.73 0.97
C ALA A 28 -3.00 7.20 1.20
N ALA A 29 -3.23 6.44 2.27
CA ALA A 29 -4.55 5.93 2.64
C ALA A 29 -5.55 7.06 2.88
N GLU A 30 -5.13 8.15 3.54
CA GLU A 30 -5.97 9.32 3.76
C GLU A 30 -6.45 9.92 2.43
N LYS A 31 -5.56 10.05 1.45
CA LYS A 31 -5.92 10.56 0.11
C LYS A 31 -6.92 9.63 -0.59
N GLU A 32 -6.75 8.31 -0.50
CA GLU A 32 -7.67 7.33 -1.08
C GLU A 32 -9.06 7.43 -0.45
N VAL A 33 -9.16 7.57 0.88
CA VAL A 33 -10.43 7.79 1.59
C VAL A 33 -11.13 9.06 1.11
N TRP A 34 -10.39 10.15 0.95
CA TRP A 34 -10.94 11.39 0.38
C TRP A 34 -11.47 11.21 -1.05
N MET A 35 -10.74 10.46 -1.88
CA MET A 35 -11.18 10.16 -3.25
C MET A 35 -12.43 9.27 -3.26
N LEU A 36 -12.50 8.26 -2.40
CA LEU A 36 -13.68 7.40 -2.25
C LEU A 36 -14.92 8.21 -1.85
N ALA A 37 -14.79 9.09 -0.86
CA ALA A 37 -15.90 9.98 -0.47
C ALA A 37 -16.39 10.83 -1.66
N ARG A 38 -15.46 11.35 -2.48
CA ARG A 38 -15.80 12.12 -3.68
C ARG A 38 -16.45 11.26 -4.77
N MET A 39 -16.00 10.02 -4.95
CA MET A 39 -16.60 9.08 -5.91
C MET A 39 -18.00 8.67 -5.49
N SER A 40 -18.22 8.36 -4.21
CA SER A 40 -19.54 8.05 -3.65
C SER A 40 -20.52 9.22 -3.84
N GLN A 41 -20.08 10.46 -3.58
CA GLN A 41 -20.89 11.65 -3.87
C GLN A 41 -21.24 11.79 -5.36
N LEU A 42 -20.30 11.49 -6.26
CA LEU A 42 -20.54 11.55 -7.70
C LEU A 42 -21.52 10.46 -8.14
N GLU A 43 -21.39 9.25 -7.62
CA GLU A 43 -22.32 8.15 -7.89
C GLU A 43 -23.73 8.50 -7.44
N ASN A 44 -23.89 9.00 -6.21
CA ASN A 44 -25.19 9.44 -5.69
C ASN A 44 -25.83 10.52 -6.57
N LYS A 45 -25.03 11.49 -7.05
CA LYS A 45 -25.53 12.51 -8.00
C LYS A 45 -25.98 11.91 -9.32
N ILE A 46 -25.23 10.97 -9.88
CA ILE A 46 -25.60 10.29 -11.13
C ILE A 46 -26.90 9.48 -10.95
N VAL A 47 -27.03 8.76 -9.84
CA VAL A 47 -28.23 7.98 -9.52
C VAL A 47 -29.44 8.89 -9.31
N ALA A 48 -29.28 10.00 -8.59
CA ALA A 48 -30.36 10.96 -8.33
C ALA A 48 -30.91 11.61 -9.60
N VAL A 49 -30.07 11.81 -10.62
CA VAL A 49 -30.51 12.33 -11.92
C VAL A 49 -31.38 11.31 -12.67
N GLY A 50 -31.18 10.00 -12.46
CA GLY A 50 -32.06 8.94 -12.99
C GLY A 50 -32.03 8.74 -14.51
N GLU A 51 -31.22 9.51 -15.24
CA GLU A 51 -31.16 9.49 -16.71
C GLU A 51 -30.42 8.26 -17.26
N PRO A 52 -31.04 7.48 -18.18
CA PRO A 52 -30.42 6.31 -18.80
C PRO A 52 -29.10 6.61 -19.54
N SER A 53 -28.95 7.84 -20.05
CA SER A 53 -27.75 8.30 -20.77
C SER A 53 -26.48 8.27 -19.90
N TYR A 54 -26.61 8.34 -18.57
CA TYR A 54 -25.46 8.26 -17.65
C TYR A 54 -25.02 6.83 -17.30
N ARG A 55 -25.66 5.78 -17.83
CA ARG A 55 -25.32 4.38 -17.50
C ARG A 55 -23.84 4.05 -17.67
N ALA A 56 -23.24 4.48 -18.77
CA ALA A 56 -21.82 4.26 -19.05
C ALA A 56 -20.92 5.01 -18.05
N ARG A 57 -21.30 6.25 -17.67
CA ARG A 57 -20.58 7.04 -16.68
C ARG A 57 -20.68 6.40 -15.29
N ARG A 58 -21.86 5.93 -14.90
CA ARG A 58 -22.07 5.20 -13.64
C ARG A 58 -21.18 3.96 -13.56
N GLY A 59 -21.12 3.18 -14.63
CA GLY A 59 -20.23 2.01 -14.71
C GLY A 59 -18.76 2.36 -14.52
N ARG A 60 -18.27 3.46 -15.12
CA ARG A 60 -16.89 3.93 -14.91
C ARG A 60 -16.65 4.38 -13.46
N VAL A 61 -17.57 5.15 -12.88
CA VAL A 61 -17.45 5.61 -11.49
C VAL A 61 -17.41 4.43 -10.52
N LYS A 62 -18.26 3.43 -10.73
CA LYS A 62 -18.28 2.22 -9.89
C LYS A 62 -16.97 1.45 -9.96
N ARG A 63 -16.39 1.27 -11.15
CA ARG A 63 -15.07 0.61 -11.29
C ARG A 63 -13.95 1.37 -10.58
N VAL A 64 -13.93 2.70 -10.72
CA VAL A 64 -12.94 3.53 -10.01
C VAL A 64 -13.13 3.41 -8.49
N HIS A 65 -14.38 3.37 -8.01
CA HIS A 65 -14.68 3.16 -6.60
C HIS A 65 -14.14 1.82 -6.09
N GLU A 66 -14.47 0.72 -6.77
CA GLU A 66 -14.02 -0.63 -6.42
C GLU A 66 -12.49 -0.73 -6.43
N ASN A 67 -11.82 -0.12 -7.42
CA ASN A 67 -10.36 -0.09 -7.49
C ASN A 67 -9.73 0.68 -6.32
N LEU A 68 -10.30 1.82 -5.95
CA LEU A 68 -9.84 2.62 -4.80
C LEU A 68 -10.06 1.87 -3.47
N GLU A 69 -11.17 1.13 -3.32
CA GLU A 69 -11.41 0.30 -2.13
C GLU A 69 -10.39 -0.83 -2.02
N ASN A 70 -10.13 -1.54 -3.12
CA ASN A 70 -9.14 -2.62 -3.14
C ASN A 70 -7.73 -2.10 -2.83
N ALA A 71 -7.35 -0.95 -3.41
CA ALA A 71 -6.06 -0.32 -3.13
C ALA A 71 -5.92 0.09 -1.66
N LEU A 72 -6.98 0.67 -1.09
CA LEU A 72 -7.00 1.08 0.32
C LEU A 72 -6.91 -0.12 1.27
N LEU A 73 -7.59 -1.22 0.97
CA LEU A 73 -7.52 -2.46 1.76
C LEU A 73 -6.10 -3.03 1.77
N ALA A 74 -5.49 -3.22 0.60
CA ALA A 74 -4.11 -3.70 0.50
C ALA A 74 -3.13 -2.80 1.28
N ARG A 75 -3.34 -1.48 1.22
CA ARG A 75 -2.53 -0.51 1.97
C ARG A 75 -2.69 -0.65 3.49
N ILE A 76 -3.91 -0.89 3.97
CA ILE A 76 -4.17 -1.14 5.40
C ILE A 76 -3.47 -2.43 5.85
N GLU A 77 -3.56 -3.51 5.07
CA GLU A 77 -2.89 -4.80 5.37
C GLU A 77 -1.36 -4.63 5.47
N LEU A 78 -0.78 -3.81 4.58
CA LEU A 78 0.65 -3.50 4.61
C LEU A 78 1.04 -2.68 5.86
N ILE A 79 0.21 -1.70 6.26
CA ILE A 79 0.40 -0.95 7.51
C ILE A 79 0.36 -1.88 8.72
N GLU A 80 -0.61 -2.80 8.77
CA GLU A 80 -0.74 -3.79 9.85
C GLU A 80 0.49 -4.71 9.92
N SER A 81 1.00 -5.13 8.77
CA SER A 81 2.19 -5.98 8.67
C SER A 81 3.44 -5.27 9.21
N TYR A 82 3.68 -4.02 8.82
CA TYR A 82 4.78 -3.22 9.36
C TYR A 82 4.62 -2.90 10.86
N ALA A 83 3.38 -2.66 11.32
CA ALA A 83 3.10 -2.41 12.73
C ALA A 83 3.37 -3.65 13.59
N LYS A 84 3.06 -4.85 13.08
CA LYS A 84 3.36 -6.12 13.75
C LYS A 84 4.86 -6.31 13.96
N ILE A 85 5.68 -6.01 12.95
CA ILE A 85 7.16 -6.09 13.09
C ILE A 85 7.67 -5.01 14.04
N SER A 86 7.11 -3.80 13.97
CA SER A 86 7.47 -2.72 14.91
C SER A 86 7.25 -3.14 16.36
N SER A 87 6.13 -3.82 16.65
CA SER A 87 5.87 -4.40 17.98
C SER A 87 6.84 -5.53 18.36
N MET A 88 7.26 -6.37 17.39
CA MET A 88 8.32 -7.36 17.65
C MET A 88 9.64 -6.71 18.05
N ILE A 89 10.01 -5.60 17.41
CA ILE A 89 11.21 -4.83 17.75
C ILE A 89 11.08 -4.20 19.13
N GLU A 90 9.95 -3.58 19.46
CA GLU A 90 9.70 -2.98 20.78
C GLU A 90 9.91 -4.02 21.89
N ILE A 91 9.32 -5.22 21.74
CA ILE A 91 9.51 -6.32 22.69
C ILE A 91 10.99 -6.69 22.82
N GLU A 92 11.69 -6.90 21.69
CA GLU A 92 13.11 -7.29 21.71
C GLU A 92 14.02 -6.22 22.35
N VAL A 93 13.69 -4.93 22.18
CA VAL A 93 14.45 -3.82 22.76
C VAL A 93 14.16 -3.62 24.25
N GLU A 94 12.89 -3.72 24.65
CA GLU A 94 12.39 -3.54 26.02
C GLU A 94 12.70 -4.73 26.94
N MET A 95 12.94 -5.91 26.38
CA MET A 95 13.43 -7.05 27.15
C MET A 95 14.79 -6.71 27.81
N ASP A 96 14.79 -6.60 29.15
CA ASP A 96 16.01 -6.59 29.97
C ASP A 96 16.66 -7.98 29.83
N SER A 97 17.74 -8.08 29.07
CA SER A 97 18.22 -9.37 28.58
C SER A 97 19.04 -10.14 29.63
N ASP A 98 18.37 -11.04 30.37
CA ASP A 98 18.97 -12.26 30.96
C ASP A 98 19.16 -13.39 29.90
N VAL A 99 18.79 -13.12 28.65
CA VAL A 99 18.83 -14.02 27.49
C VAL A 99 20.25 -14.09 26.91
N VAL A 100 20.68 -15.29 26.50
CA VAL A 100 22.01 -15.50 25.91
C VAL A 100 22.16 -14.66 24.65
N ALA A 101 23.25 -13.90 24.52
CA ALA A 101 23.50 -13.00 23.38
C ALA A 101 23.35 -13.66 21.99
N ALA A 102 23.47 -14.98 21.90
CA ALA A 102 23.23 -15.74 20.67
C ALA A 102 21.74 -15.85 20.29
N GLU A 103 20.84 -15.94 21.27
CA GLU A 103 19.40 -16.03 21.03
C GLU A 103 18.84 -14.67 20.58
N ALA A 104 19.25 -13.57 21.22
CA ALA A 104 18.91 -12.22 20.78
C ALA A 104 19.45 -11.90 19.36
N ALA A 105 20.65 -12.40 19.03
CA ALA A 105 21.20 -12.29 17.68
C ALA A 105 20.33 -12.99 16.63
N SER A 106 19.88 -14.21 16.93
CA SER A 106 18.98 -14.99 16.06
C SER A 106 17.63 -14.30 15.86
N SER A 107 17.03 -13.75 16.93
CA SER A 107 15.78 -12.98 16.85
C SER A 107 15.92 -11.74 15.97
N ALA A 108 17.01 -10.97 16.11
CA ALA A 108 17.24 -9.78 15.29
C ALA A 108 17.50 -10.11 13.82
N GLU A 109 18.19 -11.22 13.53
CA GLU A 109 18.38 -11.71 12.15
C GLU A 109 17.02 -12.06 11.52
N ARG A 110 16.17 -12.81 12.24
CA ARG A 110 14.81 -13.13 11.79
C ARG A 110 13.94 -11.89 11.57
N ILE A 111 14.01 -10.88 12.45
CA ILE A 111 13.31 -9.60 12.27
C ILE A 111 13.78 -8.93 10.97
N SER A 112 15.09 -8.91 10.73
CA SER A 112 15.68 -8.31 9.53
C SER A 112 15.20 -9.02 8.25
N GLU A 113 15.14 -10.35 8.25
CA GLU A 113 14.60 -11.14 7.15
C GLU A 113 13.12 -10.83 6.88
N GLN A 114 12.30 -10.71 7.93
CA GLN A 114 10.88 -10.39 7.78
C GLN A 114 10.64 -8.99 7.21
N ILE A 115 11.45 -8.00 7.62
CA ILE A 115 11.42 -6.66 7.05
C ILE A 115 11.75 -6.72 5.56
N GLN A 116 12.83 -7.41 5.20
CA GLN A 116 13.27 -7.51 3.81
C GLN A 116 12.20 -8.17 2.93
N GLN A 117 11.59 -9.25 3.39
CA GLN A 117 10.53 -9.95 2.66
C GLN A 117 9.32 -9.04 2.39
N ILE A 118 8.83 -8.32 3.40
CA ILE A 118 7.68 -7.43 3.22
C ILE A 118 8.02 -6.24 2.32
N MET A 119 9.21 -5.68 2.45
CA MET A 119 9.65 -4.58 1.57
C MET A 119 9.78 -5.03 0.11
N GLU A 120 10.25 -6.25 -0.13
CA GLU A 120 10.30 -6.81 -1.49
C GLU A 120 8.90 -6.97 -2.09
N ILE A 121 7.95 -7.50 -1.32
CA ILE A 121 6.56 -7.64 -1.74
C ILE A 121 5.94 -6.25 -2.04
N ASP A 122 6.09 -5.29 -1.13
CA ASP A 122 5.61 -3.91 -1.28
C ASP A 122 6.14 -3.27 -2.59
N ASN A 123 7.44 -3.42 -2.86
CA ASN A 123 8.04 -2.90 -4.09
C ASN A 123 7.55 -3.62 -5.36
N LEU A 124 7.36 -4.94 -5.31
CA LEU A 124 6.81 -5.70 -6.44
C LEU A 124 5.36 -5.30 -6.74
N GLU A 125 4.54 -5.12 -5.71
CA GLU A 125 3.16 -4.63 -5.87
C GLU A 125 3.12 -3.23 -6.48
N GLU A 126 4.01 -2.34 -6.05
CA GLU A 126 4.14 -1.00 -6.64
C GLU A 126 4.54 -1.06 -8.13
N GLN A 127 5.46 -1.95 -8.49
CA GLN A 127 5.86 -2.15 -9.89
C GLN A 127 4.71 -2.71 -10.74
N TRP A 128 3.98 -3.70 -10.24
CA TRP A 128 2.82 -4.27 -10.96
C TRP A 128 1.71 -3.24 -11.14
N ARG A 129 1.47 -2.39 -10.13
CA ARG A 129 0.53 -1.28 -10.24
C ARG A 129 0.92 -0.31 -11.35
N MET A 130 2.18 0.12 -11.39
CA MET A 130 2.68 1.00 -12.46
C MET A 130 2.55 0.36 -13.84
N GLN A 131 2.83 -0.95 -13.96
CA GLN A 131 2.67 -1.66 -15.22
C GLN A 131 1.21 -1.77 -15.66
N ALA A 132 0.29 -2.00 -14.72
CA ALA A 132 -1.15 -2.03 -15.01
C ALA A 132 -1.65 -0.66 -15.47
N GLU A 133 -1.26 0.42 -14.79
CA GLU A 133 -1.61 1.80 -15.18
C GLU A 133 -1.08 2.16 -16.57
N ALA A 134 0.15 1.76 -16.89
CA ALA A 134 0.74 1.97 -18.21
C ALA A 134 -0.02 1.19 -19.30
N ASN A 135 -0.42 -0.05 -19.01
CA ASN A 135 -1.19 -0.88 -19.96
C ASN A 135 -2.59 -0.29 -20.21
N ASP A 136 -3.28 0.16 -19.16
CA ASP A 136 -4.59 0.83 -19.28
C ASP A 136 -4.51 2.08 -20.17
N GLU A 137 -3.44 2.86 -20.03
CA GLU A 137 -3.22 4.05 -20.87
C GLU A 137 -2.94 3.69 -22.33
N VAL A 138 -2.17 2.62 -22.58
CA VAL A 138 -1.94 2.10 -23.95
C VAL A 138 -3.25 1.63 -24.58
N GLU A 139 -4.10 0.88 -23.85
CA GLU A 139 -5.42 0.48 -24.35
C GLU A 139 -6.31 1.69 -24.66
N ARG A 140 -6.23 2.74 -23.83
CA ARG A 140 -6.95 4.00 -24.08
C ARG A 140 -6.52 4.65 -25.39
N LEU A 141 -5.22 4.71 -25.65
CA LEU A 141 -4.65 5.31 -26.87
C LEU A 141 -5.03 4.51 -28.12
N LEU A 142 -4.92 3.18 -28.07
CA LEU A 142 -5.30 2.28 -29.17
C LEU A 142 -6.80 2.38 -29.51
N ASN A 143 -7.65 2.50 -28.49
CA ASN A 143 -9.08 2.70 -28.68
C ASN A 143 -9.45 4.13 -29.17
N SER A 144 -8.60 5.13 -28.92
CA SER A 144 -8.79 6.47 -29.49
C SER A 144 -8.33 6.59 -30.94
N ASP A 145 -7.31 5.83 -31.36
CA ASP A 145 -6.82 5.79 -32.74
C ASP A 145 -7.75 5.00 -33.69
N THR A 146 -8.67 4.20 -33.15
CA THR A 146 -9.61 3.36 -33.92
C THR A 146 -10.97 4.02 -34.21
N LEU A 147 -11.20 5.29 -33.85
CA LEU A 147 -12.34 6.06 -34.37
C LEU A 147 -12.07 6.44 -35.84
N PRO A 148 -12.79 5.87 -36.83
CA PRO A 148 -12.54 6.18 -38.23
C PRO A 148 -12.95 7.62 -38.53
N ASN A 149 -12.09 8.30 -39.28
CA ASN A 149 -12.50 9.36 -40.18
C ASN A 149 -13.68 8.88 -41.05
N GLU A 150 -14.90 9.27 -40.71
CA GLU A 150 -15.96 9.43 -41.71
C GLU A 150 -16.38 10.91 -41.73
N ARG A 151 -15.54 11.69 -42.43
CA ARG A 151 -15.97 12.87 -43.15
C ARG A 151 -16.31 12.42 -44.57
N THR A 152 -17.60 12.27 -44.88
CA THR A 152 -18.20 12.75 -46.14
C THR A 152 -19.71 12.81 -46.00
#